data_AF-C1E378-F1
#
_entry.id   AF-C1E378-F1
#
_cell.length_a   1.000
_cell.length_b   1.000
_cell.length_c   1.000
_cell.angle_alpha   90.00
_cell.angle_beta   90.00
_cell.angle_gamma   90.00
#
_symmetry.space_group_name_H-M   'P 1'
#
loop_
_entity.id
_entity.type
_entity.pdbx_description
1 polymer ?
#
loop_
_entity_poly.entity_id
_entity_poly.type
_entity_poly.pdbx_seq_one_letter_code
_entity_poly.pdbx_strand_id
1 'polypeptide(L)'
;LFVEAPRGVNAYLGDSRYAQENLDVTSSSADLGSRLRHLRRIHAGLVSERPYEYSHCVSWAAARFREYFALLPNTMLKNFPPGQRTRDGSPFWSGTKRVPAPIAFDPNTPSHV
;
A
#
# COMPACT_ATOMS: atom_id res chain seq x y z
N LEU A 1 -6.48 0.35 -5.87
CA LEU A 1 -5.50 1.20 -6.60
C LEU A 1 -6.18 2.12 -7.61
N PHE A 2 -7.06 1.60 -8.47
CA PHE A 2 -7.59 2.33 -9.63
C PHE A 2 -8.92 3.08 -9.43
N VAL A 3 -9.50 3.07 -8.23
CA VAL A 3 -10.80 3.73 -7.95
C VAL A 3 -10.63 4.84 -6.93
N GLU A 4 -10.28 4.46 -5.70
CA GLU A 4 -10.18 5.42 -4.61
C GLU A 4 -9.06 6.45 -4.81
N ALA A 5 -7.93 6.05 -5.39
CA ALA A 5 -6.81 6.96 -5.65
C ALA A 5 -7.18 8.08 -6.64
N PRO A 6 -7.65 7.79 -7.87
CA PRO A 6 -8.08 8.84 -8.79
C PRO A 6 -9.27 9.63 -8.26
N ARG A 7 -10.21 9.01 -7.53
CA ARG A 7 -11.31 9.73 -6.88
C ARG A 7 -10.80 10.81 -5.91
N GLY A 8 -9.84 10.46 -5.05
CA GLY A 8 -9.25 11.41 -4.10
C GLY A 8 -8.50 12.56 -4.80
N VAL A 9 -7.76 12.24 -5.86
CA VAL A 9 -7.06 13.25 -6.67
C VAL A 9 -8.06 14.20 -7.33
N ASN A 10 -9.12 13.67 -7.96
CA ASN A 10 -10.13 14.49 -8.62
C ASN A 10 -10.89 15.38 -7.63
N ALA A 11 -11.21 14.86 -6.43
CA ALA A 11 -11.85 15.64 -5.37
C ALA A 11 -10.95 16.80 -4.90
N TYR A 12 -9.65 16.53 -4.73
CA TYR A 12 -8.67 17.56 -4.37
C TYR A 12 -8.51 18.64 -5.45
N LEU A 13 -8.51 18.27 -6.73
CA LEU A 13 -8.43 19.23 -7.83
C LEU A 13 -9.73 19.99 -8.08
N GLY A 14 -10.87 19.43 -7.69
CA GLY A 14 -12.20 19.98 -7.95
C GLY A 14 -12.68 21.04 -6.95
N ASP A 15 -12.08 21.10 -5.76
CA ASP A 15 -12.47 22.06 -4.71
C ASP A 15 -11.22 22.65 -4.03
N SER A 16 -11.06 23.97 -4.11
CA SER A 16 -9.95 24.71 -3.50
C SER A 16 -9.93 24.63 -1.96
N ARG A 17 -11.06 24.31 -1.32
CA ARG A 17 -11.17 24.12 0.13
C ARG A 17 -10.89 22.69 0.59
N TYR A 18 -10.85 21.73 -0.34
CA TYR A 18 -10.68 20.30 -0.03
C TYR A 18 -9.48 20.03 0.89
N ALA A 19 -8.36 20.71 0.61
CA ALA A 19 -7.13 20.56 1.38
C ALA A 19 -7.30 20.95 2.85
N GLN A 20 -7.99 22.06 3.13
CA GLN A 20 -8.19 22.55 4.49
C GLN A 20 -9.12 21.63 5.27
N GLU A 21 -10.18 21.13 4.63
CA GLU A 21 -11.18 20.30 5.30
C GLU A 21 -10.69 18.86 5.54
N ASN A 22 -9.99 18.28 4.55
CA ASN A 22 -9.71 16.84 4.50
C ASN A 22 -8.23 16.47 4.69
N LEU A 23 -7.31 17.41 4.46
CA LEU A 23 -5.86 17.16 4.50
C LEU A 23 -5.15 17.94 5.60
N ASP A 24 -5.84 18.85 6.29
CA ASP A 24 -5.27 19.52 7.45
C ASP A 24 -4.98 18.49 8.56
N VAL A 25 -3.69 18.30 8.82
CA VAL A 25 -3.16 17.38 9.82
C VAL A 25 -2.92 18.06 11.17
N THR A 26 -3.15 19.38 11.26
CA THR A 26 -2.88 20.19 12.45
C THR A 26 -4.07 20.28 13.41
N SER A 27 -5.28 20.06 12.92
CA SER A 27 -6.52 20.28 13.67
C SER A 27 -7.00 19.10 14.54
N SER A 28 -6.52 17.87 14.36
CA SER A 28 -6.89 16.73 15.22
C SER A 28 -5.95 15.52 15.10
N SER A 29 -5.50 14.98 16.25
CA SER A 29 -4.60 13.81 16.31
C SER A 29 -5.31 12.47 16.06
N ALA A 30 -6.64 12.40 16.27
CA ALA A 30 -7.40 11.15 16.16
C ALA A 30 -7.48 10.60 14.72
N ASP A 31 -7.27 11.45 13.72
CA ASP A 31 -7.37 11.10 12.29
C ASP A 31 -6.07 11.31 11.50
N LEU A 32 -4.98 11.69 12.19
CA LEU A 32 -3.70 12.04 11.56
C LEU A 32 -3.18 10.96 10.60
N GLY A 33 -3.26 9.70 11.01
CA GLY A 33 -2.80 8.57 10.19
C GLY A 33 -3.61 8.40 8.90
N SER A 34 -4.93 8.65 8.92
CA SER A 34 -5.77 8.55 7.74
C SER A 34 -5.51 9.70 6.78
N ARG A 35 -5.46 10.93 7.29
CA ARG A 35 -5.17 12.14 6.53
C ARG A 35 -3.81 12.08 5.85
N LEU A 36 -2.79 11.61 6.57
CA LEU A 36 -1.45 11.43 6.00
C LEU A 36 -1.42 10.39 4.87
N ARG A 37 -2.14 9.26 5.02
CA ARG A 37 -2.29 8.29 3.93
C ARG A 37 -3.01 8.90 2.73
N HIS A 38 -4.04 9.70 2.98
CA HIS A 38 -4.79 10.38 1.93
C HIS A 38 -3.90 11.38 1.17
N LEU A 39 -3.17 12.24 1.90
CA LEU A 39 -2.23 13.20 1.33
C LEU A 39 -1.14 12.52 0.50
N ARG A 40 -0.52 11.45 1.02
CA ARG A 40 0.48 10.66 0.28
C ARG A 40 -0.08 10.09 -1.01
N ARG A 41 -1.34 9.65 -1.00
CA ARG A 41 -2.00 9.11 -2.20
C ARG A 41 -2.26 10.19 -3.26
N ILE A 42 -2.69 11.39 -2.84
CA ILE A 42 -2.83 12.53 -3.75
C ILE A 42 -1.47 12.91 -4.35
N HIS A 43 -0.44 13.03 -3.52
CA HIS A 43 0.92 13.32 -3.96
C HIS A 43 1.44 12.28 -4.96
N ALA A 44 1.20 11.00 -4.71
CA ALA A 44 1.57 9.93 -5.65
C ALA A 44 0.89 10.09 -7.00
N GLY A 45 -0.42 10.35 -7.03
CA GLY A 45 -1.17 10.50 -8.28
C GLY A 45 -0.84 11.77 -9.07
N LEU A 46 -0.38 12.83 -8.40
CA LEU A 46 -0.10 14.13 -9.04
C LEU A 46 1.36 14.37 -9.37
N VAL A 47 2.28 13.81 -8.57
CA VAL A 47 3.71 14.15 -8.59
C VAL A 47 4.57 12.90 -8.67
N SER A 48 4.66 12.09 -7.61
CA SER A 48 5.74 11.10 -7.51
C SER A 48 5.56 9.85 -8.36
N GLU A 49 4.33 9.51 -8.74
CA GLU A 49 4.01 8.30 -9.52
C GLU A 49 3.12 8.60 -10.72
N ARG A 50 3.05 9.87 -11.15
CA ARG A 50 2.26 10.26 -12.30
C ARG A 50 2.91 9.73 -13.59
N PRO A 51 2.26 8.83 -14.35
CA PRO A 51 2.82 8.35 -15.61
C PRO A 51 2.68 9.40 -16.70
N TYR A 52 3.66 9.45 -17.60
CA TYR A 52 3.67 10.30 -18.80
C TYR A 52 3.78 9.47 -20.09
N GLU A 53 4.18 8.21 -19.96
CA GLU A 53 4.29 7.22 -21.02
C GLU A 53 3.96 5.82 -20.47
N TYR A 54 3.68 4.87 -21.37
CA TYR A 54 3.23 3.52 -21.00
C TYR A 54 4.26 2.73 -20.17
N SER A 55 5.55 2.88 -20.50
CA SER A 55 6.68 2.30 -19.75
C SER A 55 6.65 2.68 -18.26
N HIS A 56 6.20 3.88 -17.91
CA HIS A 56 6.04 4.29 -16.51
C HIS A 56 4.96 3.46 -15.81
N CYS A 57 3.85 3.17 -16.48
CA CYS A 57 2.79 2.30 -15.93
C CYS A 57 3.30 0.86 -15.71
N VAL A 58 4.10 0.32 -16.63
CA VAL A 58 4.72 -1.00 -16.48
C VAL A 58 5.67 -1.03 -15.29
N SER A 59 6.52 0.00 -15.16
CA SER A 59 7.46 0.14 -14.05
C SER A 59 6.73 0.28 -12.71
N TRP A 60 5.64 1.06 -12.68
CA TRP A 60 4.76 1.19 -11.52
C TRP A 60 4.12 -0.15 -11.16
N ALA A 61 3.62 -0.91 -12.13
CA ALA A 61 3.02 -2.23 -11.89
C ALA A 61 4.04 -3.22 -11.31
N ALA A 62 5.27 -3.26 -11.85
CA ALA A 62 6.36 -4.07 -11.32
C ALA A 62 6.74 -3.69 -9.88
N ALA A 63 6.77 -2.40 -9.57
CA ALA A 63 7.00 -1.91 -8.21
C ALA A 63 5.89 -2.38 -7.25
N ARG A 64 4.61 -2.35 -7.69
CA ARG A 64 3.48 -2.83 -6.90
C ARG A 64 3.48 -4.33 -6.71
N PHE A 65 3.86 -5.10 -7.72
CA PHE A 65 4.06 -6.54 -7.58
C PHE A 65 5.07 -6.82 -6.46
N ARG A 66 6.24 -6.19 -6.52
CA ARG A 66 7.28 -6.32 -5.49
C ARG A 66 6.78 -5.90 -4.11
N GLU A 67 6.03 -4.80 -4.01
CA GLU A 67 5.47 -4.33 -2.74
C GLU A 67 4.53 -5.38 -2.12
N TYR A 68 3.52 -5.83 -2.86
CA TYR A 68 2.46 -6.69 -2.34
C TYR A 68 2.87 -8.15 -2.18
N PHE A 69 3.69 -8.68 -3.08
CA PHE A 69 4.02 -10.11 -3.09
C PHE A 69 5.39 -10.43 -2.51
N ALA A 70 6.30 -9.46 -2.39
CA ALA A 70 7.62 -9.68 -1.77
C ALA A 70 7.80 -8.89 -0.46
N LEU A 71 7.67 -7.56 -0.48
CA LEU A 71 8.08 -6.71 0.64
C LEU A 71 7.12 -6.77 1.83
N LEU A 72 5.80 -6.71 1.58
CA LEU A 72 4.80 -6.80 2.63
C LEU A 72 4.80 -8.18 3.33
N PRO A 73 4.81 -9.32 2.61
CA PRO A 73 5.02 -10.64 3.20
C PRO A 73 6.29 -10.74 4.04
N ASN A 74 7.42 -10.21 3.53
CA ASN A 74 8.68 -10.19 4.28
C ASN A 74 8.58 -9.35 5.57
N THR A 75 7.94 -8.20 5.52
CA THR A 75 7.68 -7.37 6.71
C THR A 75 6.81 -8.12 7.73
N MET A 76 5.80 -8.86 7.25
CA MET A 76 4.95 -9.68 8.11
C MET A 76 5.75 -10.79 8.79
N LEU A 77 6.66 -11.46 8.08
CA LEU A 77 7.53 -12.50 8.66
C LEU A 77 8.55 -11.95 9.66
N LYS A 78 9.05 -10.72 9.47
CA LYS A 78 9.92 -10.04 10.44
C LYS A 78 9.19 -9.73 11.74
N ASN A 79 7.95 -9.23 11.62
CA ASN A 79 7.12 -8.93 12.79
C ASN A 79 6.58 -10.19 13.46
N PHE A 80 6.29 -11.22 12.66
CA PHE A 80 5.74 -12.49 13.11
C PHE A 80 6.51 -13.69 12.56
N PRO A 81 7.66 -14.06 13.17
CA PRO A 81 8.46 -15.18 12.72
C PRO A 81 7.65 -16.48 12.63
N PRO A 82 7.94 -17.40 11.69
CA PRO A 82 7.18 -18.64 11.50
C PRO A 82 7.02 -19.50 12.77
N GLY A 83 8.03 -19.50 13.64
CA GLY A 83 8.02 -20.24 14.91
C GLY A 83 7.43 -19.47 16.10
N GLN A 84 6.89 -18.27 15.91
CA GLN A 84 6.40 -17.45 17.01
C GLN A 84 5.21 -18.14 17.72
N ARG A 85 5.20 -18.02 19.04
CA ARG A 85 4.11 -18.49 19.91
C ARG A 85 3.37 -17.32 20.53
N THR A 86 2.09 -17.52 20.79
CA THR A 86 1.24 -16.59 21.54
C THR A 86 1.54 -16.67 23.04
N ARG A 87 0.90 -15.82 23.84
CA ARG A 87 1.11 -15.77 25.31
C ARG A 87 0.70 -17.04 26.02
N ASP A 88 -0.32 -17.73 25.50
CA ASP A 88 -0.80 -19.04 25.92
C ASP A 88 0.05 -20.21 25.40
N GLY A 89 1.12 -19.93 24.64
CA GLY A 89 2.07 -20.93 24.16
C GLY A 89 1.69 -21.63 22.86
N SER A 90 0.51 -21.37 22.30
CA SER A 90 0.09 -21.92 21.01
C SER A 90 0.84 -21.25 19.83
N PRO A 91 1.04 -21.94 18.68
CA PRO A 91 1.70 -21.32 17.51
C PRO A 91 0.88 -20.15 16.96
N PHE A 92 1.53 -19.02 16.68
CA PHE A 92 0.89 -17.84 16.11
C PHE A 92 0.27 -18.15 14.73
N TRP A 93 1.00 -18.89 13.90
CA TRP A 93 0.57 -19.35 12.58
C TRP A 93 -0.18 -20.70 12.67
N SER A 94 -1.40 -20.66 13.20
CA SER A 94 -2.25 -21.85 13.37
C SER A 94 -3.70 -21.58 12.92
N GLY A 95 -4.51 -22.65 12.82
CA GLY A 95 -5.93 -22.54 12.43
C GLY A 95 -6.11 -22.03 11.00
N THR A 96 -6.64 -20.83 10.84
CA THR A 96 -6.85 -20.16 9.54
C THR A 96 -5.66 -19.30 9.10
N LYS A 97 -4.68 -19.05 9.99
CA LYS A 97 -3.49 -18.27 9.65
C LYS A 97 -2.48 -19.17 8.94
N ARG A 98 -1.96 -18.71 7.81
CA ARG A 98 -0.93 -19.40 7.02
C ARG A 98 0.31 -18.53 6.97
N VAL A 99 1.47 -19.14 7.16
CA VAL A 99 2.75 -18.45 7.02
C VAL A 99 2.84 -17.94 5.58
N PRO A 100 3.00 -16.62 5.36
CA PRO A 100 3.10 -16.08 4.02
C PRO A 100 4.43 -16.48 3.38
N ALA A 101 4.43 -16.68 2.06
CA ALA A 101 5.63 -16.96 1.27
C ALA A 101 5.87 -15.77 0.32
N PRO A 102 6.94 -14.98 0.53
CA PRO A 102 7.32 -13.93 -0.40
C PRO A 102 7.62 -14.50 -1.80
N ILE A 103 7.14 -13.83 -2.85
CA ILE A 103 7.29 -14.24 -4.25
C ILE A 103 8.26 -13.29 -4.96
N ALA A 104 9.28 -13.86 -5.62
CA ALA A 104 10.12 -13.12 -6.54
C ALA A 104 9.45 -13.06 -7.92
N PHE A 105 9.54 -11.89 -8.58
CA PHE A 105 9.03 -11.75 -9.93
C PHE A 105 9.80 -12.65 -10.91
N ASP A 106 9.06 -13.28 -11.82
CA ASP A 106 9.59 -14.13 -12.89
C ASP A 106 8.76 -13.89 -14.16
N PRO A 107 9.37 -13.39 -15.27
CA PRO A 107 8.64 -13.13 -16.51
C PRO A 107 8.13 -14.39 -17.22
N ASN A 108 8.63 -15.58 -16.85
CA ASN A 108 8.18 -16.85 -17.45
C ASN A 108 6.95 -17.43 -16.74
N THR A 109 6.56 -16.86 -15.60
CA THR A 109 5.39 -17.29 -14.85
C THR A 109 4.16 -16.49 -15.32
N PRO A 110 3.15 -17.11 -15.97
CA PRO A 110 2.04 -16.38 -16.59
C PRO A 110 1.21 -15.53 -15.64
N SER A 111 1.17 -15.86 -14.34
CA SER A 111 0.45 -15.06 -13.35
C SER A 111 1.21 -13.81 -12.89
N HIS A 112 2.47 -13.64 -13.28
CA HIS A 112 3.27 -12.45 -12.95
C HIS A 112 3.19 -11.36 -14.03
N VAL A 113 2.88 -11.75 -15.27
CA VAL A 113 2.82 -10.89 -16.46
C VAL A 113 1.39 -10.57 -16.86
#